data_AF-A0A3P6F446-F1
#
_entry.id   AF-A0A3P6F446-F1
#
_cell.length_a   1.000
_cell.length_b   1.000
_cell.length_c   1.000
_cell.angle_alpha   90.00
_cell.angle_beta   90.00
_cell.angle_gamma   90.00
#
_symmetry.space_group_name_H-M   'P 1'
#
loop_
_entity.id
_entity.type
_entity.pdbx_description
1 polymer ?
#
loop_
_entity_poly.entity_id
_entity_poly.type
_entity_poly.pdbx_seq_one_letter_code
_entity_poly.pdbx_strand_id
1 'polypeptide(L)'
;MATTYMVNNVLVSCLMFFVMIGSSNAKPADIKAICGKAKNPSFCTNYMKSNPKISGADIKTLATITLGSAQTSASIALTKIQSLATKETNPALKKGYTSCVEQYKNTISSLDEANTSLTSGDGPGLNIKVSAAMEGYTTCQDGLSNVKADPSIVKDTGDFQNVCGIILVISNMM
;
A
#
# COMPACT_ATOMS: atom_id res chain seq x y z
N MET A 1 -11.71 34.71 -50.63
CA MET A 1 -12.05 35.15 -49.27
C MET A 1 -12.48 33.96 -48.42
N ALA A 2 -11.57 33.03 -48.12
CA ALA A 2 -11.89 31.84 -47.31
C ALA A 2 -10.75 31.43 -46.35
N THR A 3 -9.68 32.22 -46.25
CA THR A 3 -8.48 31.89 -45.47
C THR A 3 -8.39 32.59 -44.13
N THR A 4 -9.26 33.57 -43.83
CA THR A 4 -9.19 34.34 -42.57
C THR A 4 -10.12 33.81 -41.48
N TYR A 5 -11.17 33.05 -41.82
CA TYR A 5 -12.17 32.57 -40.85
C TYR A 5 -11.77 31.31 -40.06
N MET A 6 -10.78 30.54 -40.52
CA MET A 6 -10.36 29.32 -39.82
C MET A 6 -9.33 29.54 -38.71
N VAL A 7 -8.62 30.67 -38.71
CA VAL A 7 -7.57 30.95 -37.71
C VAL A 7 -8.18 31.43 -36.38
N ASN A 8 -9.33 32.09 -36.42
CA ASN A 8 -9.94 32.71 -35.24
C ASN A 8 -10.67 31.70 -34.33
N ASN A 9 -11.19 30.60 -34.87
CA ASN A 9 -11.89 29.56 -34.09
C ASN A 9 -10.94 28.57 -33.41
N VAL A 10 -9.74 28.35 -33.99
CA VAL A 10 -8.73 27.46 -33.42
C VAL A 10 -8.04 28.09 -32.21
N LEU A 11 -7.82 29.42 -32.23
CA LEU A 11 -7.25 30.17 -31.11
C LEU A 11 -8.20 30.23 -29.91
N VAL A 12 -9.52 30.39 -30.14
CA VAL A 12 -10.52 30.38 -29.06
C VAL A 12 -10.70 28.98 -28.47
N SER A 13 -10.53 27.92 -29.27
CA SER A 13 -10.62 26.53 -28.80
C SER A 13 -9.40 26.07 -27.98
N CYS A 14 -8.24 26.72 -28.10
CA CYS A 14 -7.04 26.37 -27.31
C CYS A 14 -7.01 27.05 -25.92
N LEU A 15 -7.76 28.13 -25.72
CA LEU A 15 -7.74 28.89 -24.46
C LEU A 15 -8.53 28.22 -23.32
N MET A 16 -9.37 27.22 -23.61
CA MET A 16 -10.14 26.50 -22.58
C MET A 16 -9.47 25.23 -22.04
N PHE A 17 -8.27 24.85 -22.54
CA PHE A 17 -7.52 23.70 -22.00
C PHE A 17 -6.49 24.06 -20.92
N PHE A 18 -6.34 25.35 -20.56
CA PHE A 18 -5.37 25.80 -19.55
C PHE A 18 -5.98 26.17 -18.18
N VAL A 19 -7.22 25.77 -17.91
CA VAL A 19 -7.82 25.97 -16.57
C VAL A 19 -8.07 24.61 -15.96
N MET A 20 -7.15 24.20 -15.07
CA MET A 20 -7.32 23.34 -13.88
C MET A 20 -5.94 22.83 -13.39
N ILE A 21 -4.88 23.66 -13.40
CA ILE A 21 -3.84 23.47 -12.38
C ILE A 21 -4.34 24.21 -11.15
N GLY A 22 -5.38 23.66 -10.51
CA GLY A 22 -5.66 23.97 -9.13
C GLY A 22 -4.42 23.56 -8.36
N SER A 23 -3.56 24.52 -8.02
CA SER A 23 -2.48 24.29 -7.07
C SER A 23 -3.17 24.02 -5.73
N SER A 24 -3.45 22.74 -5.46
CA SER A 24 -3.72 22.31 -4.11
C SER A 24 -2.47 22.71 -3.31
N ASN A 25 -2.58 23.74 -2.48
CA ASN A 25 -1.58 24.07 -1.46
C ASN A 25 -1.60 22.97 -0.39
N ALA A 26 -1.41 21.72 -0.81
CA ALA A 26 -1.35 20.57 0.05
C ALA A 26 -0.05 20.71 0.83
N LYS A 27 -0.19 20.88 2.15
CA LYS A 27 0.96 20.98 3.03
C LYS A 27 1.73 19.66 2.99
N PRO A 28 3.06 19.69 2.94
CA PRO A 28 3.86 18.48 3.09
C PRO A 28 3.45 17.72 4.36
N ALA A 29 3.43 16.40 4.27
CA ALA A 29 3.15 15.55 5.42
C ALA A 29 4.21 15.76 6.51
N ASP A 30 3.79 15.83 7.78
CA ASP A 30 4.71 15.88 8.91
C ASP A 30 5.27 14.49 9.20
N ILE A 31 6.36 14.15 8.50
CA ILE A 31 7.05 12.87 8.62
C ILE A 31 7.50 12.60 10.06
N LYS A 32 7.90 13.65 10.80
CA LYS A 32 8.35 13.50 12.19
C LYS A 32 7.18 13.10 13.08
N ALA A 33 6.03 13.74 12.91
CA ALA A 33 4.81 13.37 13.65
C ALA A 33 4.34 11.96 13.30
N ILE A 34 4.35 11.58 12.01
CA ILE A 34 3.98 10.24 11.55
C ILE A 34 4.90 9.18 12.16
N CYS A 35 6.21 9.30 11.96
CA CYS A 35 7.15 8.31 12.47
C CYS A 35 7.26 8.32 14.01
N GLY A 36 6.97 9.44 14.67
CA GLY A 36 6.88 9.52 16.13
C GLY A 36 5.69 8.73 16.71
N LYS A 37 4.64 8.50 15.92
CA LYS A 37 3.47 7.69 16.31
C LYS A 37 3.53 6.24 15.79
N ALA A 38 4.46 5.93 14.90
CA ALA A 38 4.62 4.58 14.37
C ALA A 38 5.09 3.62 15.46
N LYS A 39 4.58 2.38 15.44
CA LYS A 39 5.02 1.31 16.35
C LYS A 39 6.52 1.04 16.27
N ASN A 40 7.11 1.22 15.09
CA ASN A 40 8.55 1.14 14.86
C ASN A 40 9.09 2.45 14.25
N PRO A 41 9.44 3.45 15.08
CA PRO A 41 9.90 4.75 14.62
C PRO A 41 11.17 4.72 13.78
N SER A 42 12.09 3.81 14.11
CA SER A 42 13.36 3.64 13.39
C SER A 42 13.11 3.11 11.98
N PHE A 43 12.29 2.06 11.86
CA PHE A 43 11.86 1.56 10.55
C PHE A 43 11.14 2.63 9.75
N CYS A 44 10.18 3.35 10.34
CA CYS A 44 9.48 4.42 9.65
C CYS A 44 10.44 5.47 9.11
N THR A 45 11.35 5.96 9.94
CA THR A 45 12.33 6.98 9.53
C THR A 45 13.19 6.48 8.36
N ASN A 46 13.65 5.23 8.42
CA ASN A 46 14.47 4.64 7.35
C ASN A 46 13.64 4.43 6.07
N TYR A 47 12.42 3.95 6.20
CA TYR A 47 11.48 3.81 5.08
C TYR A 47 11.26 5.14 4.37
N MET A 48 11.00 6.23 5.11
CA MET A 48 10.79 7.55 4.52
C MET A 48 12.05 8.07 3.80
N LYS A 49 13.24 7.86 4.38
CA LYS A 49 14.52 8.28 3.78
C LYS A 49 14.86 7.51 2.50
N SER A 50 14.57 6.22 2.46
CA SER A 50 14.85 5.36 1.31
C SER A 50 13.92 5.59 0.12
N ASN A 51 12.86 6.38 0.30
CA ASN A 51 11.87 6.66 -0.73
C ASN A 51 11.91 8.15 -1.13
N PRO A 52 12.73 8.56 -2.12
CA PRO A 52 12.89 9.98 -2.47
C PRO A 52 11.59 10.65 -2.93
N LYS A 53 10.62 9.87 -3.43
CA LYS A 53 9.27 10.32 -3.81
C LYS A 53 8.41 10.81 -2.64
N ILE A 54 8.79 10.48 -1.40
CA ILE A 54 8.10 10.91 -0.17
C ILE A 54 8.53 12.32 0.25
N SER A 55 9.72 12.77 -0.17
CA SER A 55 10.23 14.09 0.22
C SER A 55 9.33 15.21 -0.32
N GLY A 56 8.68 15.94 0.59
CA GLY A 56 7.75 17.02 0.25
C GLY A 56 6.36 16.56 -0.19
N ALA A 57 6.08 15.25 -0.17
CA ALA A 57 4.76 14.71 -0.51
C ALA A 57 3.72 15.15 0.53
N ASP A 58 2.49 15.41 0.06
CA ASP A 58 1.34 15.57 0.96
C ASP A 58 0.93 14.21 1.57
N ILE A 59 0.04 14.27 2.56
CA ILE A 59 -0.36 13.08 3.31
C ILE A 59 -1.03 12.02 2.44
N LYS A 60 -1.78 12.43 1.41
CA LYS A 60 -2.47 11.50 0.51
C LYS A 60 -1.48 10.79 -0.40
N THR A 61 -0.56 11.53 -1.01
CA THR A 61 0.52 11.00 -1.85
C THR A 61 1.41 10.06 -1.05
N LEU A 62 1.74 10.46 0.19
CA LEU A 62 2.49 9.60 1.11
C LEU A 62 1.76 8.29 1.41
N ALA A 63 0.46 8.36 1.73
CA ALA A 63 -0.36 7.17 1.93
C ALA A 63 -0.40 6.27 0.69
N THR A 64 -0.53 6.85 -0.51
CA THR A 64 -0.55 6.10 -1.78
C THR A 64 0.76 5.35 -2.02
N ILE A 65 1.90 6.02 -1.84
CA ILE A 65 3.23 5.37 -2.00
C ILE A 65 3.41 4.25 -0.97
N THR A 66 3.01 4.52 0.28
CA THR A 66 3.15 3.56 1.38
C THR A 66 2.26 2.34 1.18
N LEU A 67 1.00 2.53 0.75
CA LEU A 67 0.07 1.46 0.41
C LEU A 67 0.56 0.61 -0.77
N GLY A 68 1.11 1.24 -1.82
CA GLY A 68 1.71 0.51 -2.94
C GLY A 68 2.89 -0.38 -2.52
N SER A 69 3.67 0.04 -1.51
CA SER A 69 4.74 -0.78 -0.94
C SER A 69 4.18 -2.00 -0.20
N ALA A 70 3.06 -1.85 0.52
CA ALA A 70 2.36 -2.96 1.17
C ALA A 70 1.78 -3.96 0.15
N GLN A 71 1.13 -3.47 -0.92
CA GLN A 71 0.60 -4.31 -2.01
C GLN A 71 1.71 -5.11 -2.71
N THR A 72 2.84 -4.46 -2.99
CA THR A 72 4.01 -5.12 -3.59
C THR A 72 4.54 -6.22 -2.67
N SER A 73 4.69 -5.92 -1.38
CA SER A 73 5.16 -6.90 -0.38
C SER A 73 4.22 -8.10 -0.26
N ALA A 74 2.90 -7.86 -0.21
CA ALA A 74 1.90 -8.93 -0.16
C ALA A 74 1.91 -9.81 -1.44
N SER A 75 2.10 -9.20 -2.60
CA SER A 75 2.17 -9.91 -3.89
C SER A 75 3.42 -10.80 -4.02
N ILE A 76 4.57 -10.30 -3.56
CA ILE A 76 5.81 -11.09 -3.47
C ILE A 76 5.62 -12.28 -2.53
N ALA A 77 5.03 -12.04 -1.36
CA ALA A 77 4.76 -13.10 -0.38
C ALA A 77 3.80 -14.17 -0.93
N LEU A 78 2.73 -13.75 -1.61
CA LEU A 78 1.79 -14.65 -2.29
C LEU A 78 2.51 -15.54 -3.31
N THR A 79 3.36 -14.96 -4.14
CA THR A 79 4.11 -15.70 -5.17
C THR A 79 5.04 -16.73 -4.53
N LYS A 80 5.76 -16.34 -3.48
CA LYS A 80 6.65 -17.23 -2.72
C LYS A 80 5.89 -18.39 -2.12
N ILE A 81 4.78 -18.12 -1.41
CA ILE A 81 4.03 -19.15 -0.70
C ILE A 81 3.27 -20.09 -1.66
N GLN A 82 2.83 -19.59 -2.81
CA GLN A 82 2.30 -20.43 -3.90
C GLN A 82 3.35 -21.42 -4.40
N SER A 83 4.58 -20.95 -4.64
CA SER A 83 5.67 -21.84 -5.08
C SER A 83 5.96 -22.94 -4.07
N LEU A 84 5.95 -22.60 -2.77
CA LEU A 84 6.13 -23.56 -1.68
C LEU A 84 4.98 -24.57 -1.63
N ALA A 85 3.73 -24.12 -1.71
CA ALA A 85 2.55 -24.99 -1.71
C ALA A 85 2.58 -26.01 -2.87
N THR A 86 3.04 -25.61 -4.05
CA THR A 86 3.14 -26.50 -5.21
C THR A 86 4.21 -27.57 -5.04
N LYS A 87 5.36 -27.22 -4.45
CA LYS A 87 6.53 -28.12 -4.31
C LYS A 87 6.48 -29.01 -3.08
N GLU A 88 5.69 -28.64 -2.08
CA GLU A 88 5.64 -29.36 -0.80
C GLU A 88 5.00 -30.75 -0.94
N THR A 89 5.64 -31.74 -0.34
CA THR A 89 5.21 -33.14 -0.33
C THR A 89 4.65 -33.56 1.03
N ASN A 90 5.07 -32.91 2.12
CA ASN A 90 4.49 -33.11 3.44
C ASN A 90 3.04 -32.59 3.47
N PRO A 91 2.03 -33.45 3.74
CA PRO A 91 0.63 -33.03 3.67
C PRO A 91 0.24 -31.90 4.64
N ALA A 92 0.82 -31.88 5.84
CA ALA A 92 0.53 -30.86 6.85
C ALA A 92 1.10 -29.50 6.44
N LEU A 93 2.36 -29.48 5.99
CA LEU A 93 2.99 -28.25 5.48
C LEU A 93 2.29 -27.74 4.22
N LYS A 94 1.92 -28.64 3.29
CA LYS A 94 1.20 -28.28 2.07
C LYS A 94 -0.15 -27.62 2.38
N LYS A 95 -0.88 -28.16 3.36
CA LYS A 95 -2.12 -27.56 3.84
C LYS A 95 -1.85 -26.17 4.45
N GLY A 96 -0.84 -26.03 5.29
CA GLY A 96 -0.42 -24.74 5.86
C GLY A 96 -0.11 -23.69 4.80
N TYR A 97 0.72 -24.02 3.80
CA TYR A 97 1.02 -23.11 2.70
C TYR A 97 -0.22 -22.76 1.87
N THR A 98 -1.10 -23.73 1.60
CA THR A 98 -2.35 -23.49 0.85
C THR A 98 -3.27 -22.53 1.61
N SER A 99 -3.44 -22.70 2.92
CA SER A 99 -4.18 -21.74 3.75
C SER A 99 -3.54 -20.36 3.73
N CYS A 100 -2.21 -20.27 3.78
CA CYS A 100 -1.52 -18.99 3.61
C CYS A 100 -1.74 -18.33 2.25
N VAL A 101 -1.81 -19.10 1.15
CA VAL A 101 -2.15 -18.57 -0.17
C VAL A 101 -3.50 -17.85 -0.12
N GLU A 102 -4.50 -18.44 0.54
CA GLU A 102 -5.82 -17.83 0.72
C GLU A 102 -5.74 -16.56 1.57
N GLN A 103 -4.99 -16.58 2.68
CA GLN A 103 -4.81 -15.41 3.53
C GLN A 103 -4.13 -14.24 2.81
N TYR A 104 -3.12 -14.51 1.96
CA TYR A 104 -2.49 -13.46 1.16
C TYR A 104 -3.38 -12.92 0.04
N LYS A 105 -4.26 -13.75 -0.54
CA LYS A 105 -5.29 -13.24 -1.48
C LYS A 105 -6.27 -12.30 -0.76
N ASN A 106 -6.73 -12.66 0.44
CA ASN A 106 -7.59 -11.80 1.26
C ASN A 106 -6.86 -10.51 1.69
N THR A 107 -5.58 -10.61 2.01
CA THR A 107 -4.70 -9.48 2.33
C THR A 107 -4.65 -8.50 1.15
N ILE A 108 -4.39 -8.99 -0.07
CA ILE A 108 -4.35 -8.15 -1.28
C ILE A 108 -5.71 -7.50 -1.54
N SER A 109 -6.80 -8.27 -1.48
CA SER A 109 -8.16 -7.73 -1.63
C SER A 109 -8.44 -6.60 -0.64
N SER A 110 -8.03 -6.76 0.62
CA SER A 110 -8.20 -5.74 1.66
C SER A 110 -7.37 -4.49 1.37
N LEU A 111 -6.17 -4.63 0.79
CA LEU A 111 -5.33 -3.50 0.37
C LEU A 111 -5.91 -2.76 -0.85
N ASP A 112 -6.59 -3.47 -1.75
CA ASP A 112 -7.27 -2.85 -2.90
C ASP A 112 -8.51 -2.05 -2.44
N GLU A 113 -9.25 -2.58 -1.46
CA GLU A 113 -10.32 -1.83 -0.79
C GLU A 113 -9.77 -0.62 -0.02
N ALA A 114 -8.63 -0.79 0.66
CA ALA A 114 -7.93 0.32 1.32
C ALA A 114 -7.55 1.43 0.31
N ASN A 115 -7.13 1.07 -0.90
CA ASN A 115 -6.81 2.04 -1.95
C ASN A 115 -8.05 2.81 -2.41
N THR A 116 -9.22 2.16 -2.41
CA THR A 116 -10.50 2.81 -2.70
C THR A 116 -10.84 3.85 -1.63
N SER A 117 -10.76 3.48 -0.34
CA SER A 117 -10.95 4.42 0.79
C SER A 117 -9.93 5.56 0.77
N LEU A 118 -8.66 5.27 0.47
CA LEU A 118 -7.62 6.30 0.32
C LEU A 118 -7.97 7.30 -0.80
N THR A 119 -8.41 6.80 -1.95
CA THR A 119 -8.74 7.64 -3.11
C THR A 119 -9.92 8.56 -2.81
N SER A 120 -10.93 8.08 -2.09
CA SER A 120 -12.09 8.86 -1.65
C SER A 120 -11.80 9.80 -0.46
N GLY A 121 -10.64 9.67 0.20
CA GLY A 121 -10.30 10.45 1.39
C GLY A 121 -10.91 9.92 2.68
N ASP A 122 -11.39 8.67 2.68
CA ASP A 122 -11.95 7.99 3.84
C ASP A 122 -10.83 7.38 4.70
N GLY A 123 -10.28 8.20 5.60
CA GLY A 123 -9.27 7.80 6.59
C GLY A 123 -9.71 6.62 7.48
N PRO A 124 -10.90 6.65 8.10
CA PRO A 124 -11.41 5.53 8.88
C PRO A 124 -11.53 4.22 8.09
N GLY A 125 -12.05 4.26 6.87
CA GLY A 125 -12.11 3.08 6.00
C GLY A 125 -10.72 2.56 5.63
N LEU A 126 -9.78 3.45 5.29
CA LEU A 126 -8.38 3.08 5.06
C LEU A 126 -7.79 2.36 6.28
N ASN A 127 -8.03 2.86 7.49
CA ASN A 127 -7.57 2.24 8.73
C ASN A 127 -8.12 0.82 8.92
N ILE A 128 -9.44 0.64 8.77
CA ILE A 128 -10.11 -0.65 8.93
C ILE A 128 -9.59 -1.66 7.91
N LYS A 129 -9.49 -1.28 6.63
CA LYS A 129 -9.07 -2.19 5.55
C LYS A 129 -7.60 -2.59 5.65
N VAL A 130 -6.72 -1.67 6.04
CA VAL A 130 -5.31 -2.01 6.31
C VAL A 130 -5.18 -2.91 7.54
N SER A 131 -5.99 -2.70 8.58
CA SER A 131 -5.99 -3.59 9.76
C SER A 131 -6.42 -5.01 9.38
N ALA A 132 -7.47 -5.16 8.56
CA ALA A 132 -7.89 -6.45 8.04
C ALA A 132 -6.79 -7.13 7.19
N ALA A 133 -6.05 -6.35 6.38
CA ALA A 133 -4.90 -6.88 5.64
C ALA A 133 -3.79 -7.40 6.56
N MET A 134 -3.55 -6.74 7.70
CA MET A 134 -2.58 -7.18 8.70
C MET A 134 -3.01 -8.49 9.40
N GLU A 135 -4.31 -8.75 9.56
CA GLU A 135 -4.84 -9.98 10.15
C GLU A 135 -4.61 -11.20 9.27
N GLY A 136 -4.76 -11.07 7.95
CA GLY A 136 -4.47 -12.15 7.01
C GLY A 136 -3.00 -12.59 7.10
N TYR A 137 -2.10 -11.62 7.20
CA TYR A 137 -0.68 -11.87 7.44
C TYR A 137 -0.44 -12.68 8.73
N THR A 138 -0.96 -12.22 9.88
CA THR A 138 -0.72 -12.88 11.18
C THR A 138 -1.33 -14.28 11.21
N THR A 139 -2.53 -14.44 10.64
CA THR A 139 -3.21 -15.73 10.54
C THR A 139 -2.38 -16.75 9.76
N CYS A 140 -1.71 -16.32 8.68
CA CYS A 140 -0.77 -17.17 7.97
C CYS A 140 0.43 -17.56 8.86
N GLN A 141 1.04 -16.60 9.57
CA GLN A 141 2.19 -16.90 10.44
C GLN A 141 1.85 -17.90 11.54
N ASP A 142 0.69 -17.72 12.18
CA ASP A 142 0.22 -18.61 13.25
C ASP A 142 -0.07 -20.00 12.69
N GLY A 143 -0.71 -20.07 11.52
CA GLY A 143 -0.97 -21.33 10.81
C GLY A 143 0.30 -22.10 10.47
N LEU A 144 1.33 -21.42 9.98
CA LEU A 144 2.63 -22.03 9.66
C LEU A 144 3.40 -22.46 10.91
N SER A 145 3.29 -21.70 11.99
CA SER A 145 3.92 -22.04 13.27
C SER A 145 3.32 -23.32 13.84
N ASN A 146 2.00 -23.50 13.73
CA ASN A 146 1.30 -24.71 14.21
C ASN A 146 1.73 -26.00 13.48
N VAL A 147 2.15 -25.89 12.22
CA VAL A 147 2.67 -27.02 11.43
C VAL A 147 4.20 -27.11 11.45
N LYS A 148 4.87 -26.31 12.30
CA LYS A 148 6.34 -26.26 12.45
C LYS A 148 7.06 -26.02 11.12
N ALA A 149 6.50 -25.17 10.26
CA ALA A 149 7.19 -24.72 9.05
C ALA A 149 8.46 -23.95 9.42
N ASP A 150 9.43 -23.90 8.50
CA ASP A 150 10.64 -23.10 8.69
C ASP A 150 10.26 -21.61 8.91
N PRO A 151 10.63 -21.01 10.05
CA PRO A 151 10.35 -19.61 10.35
C PRO A 151 10.90 -18.63 9.30
N SER A 152 11.94 -19.02 8.55
CA SER A 152 12.52 -18.21 7.48
C SER A 152 11.54 -17.92 6.33
N ILE A 153 10.55 -18.80 6.12
CA ILE A 153 9.54 -18.66 5.07
C ILE A 153 8.71 -17.40 5.28
N VAL A 154 8.39 -17.10 6.54
CA VAL A 154 7.55 -15.97 6.97
C VAL A 154 8.36 -14.73 7.29
N LYS A 155 9.66 -14.86 7.58
CA LYS A 155 10.55 -13.76 7.98
C LYS A 155 10.75 -12.70 6.88
N ASP A 156 10.77 -13.10 5.61
CA ASP A 156 10.95 -12.19 4.45
C ASP A 156 9.79 -11.23 4.23
N THR A 157 8.75 -11.31 5.04
CA THR A 157 7.59 -10.43 4.97
C THR A 157 7.60 -9.36 6.08
N GLY A 158 8.70 -9.28 6.84
CA GLY A 158 8.87 -8.46 8.05
C GLY A 158 8.71 -6.94 7.86
N ASP A 159 8.71 -6.45 6.63
CA ASP A 159 8.43 -5.04 6.34
C ASP A 159 6.94 -4.77 6.15
N PHE A 160 6.13 -5.78 5.78
CA PHE A 160 4.70 -5.60 5.51
C PHE A 160 3.97 -5.01 6.70
N GLN A 161 4.11 -5.62 7.89
CA GLN A 161 3.43 -5.12 9.09
C GLN A 161 3.92 -3.74 9.51
N ASN A 162 5.21 -3.44 9.35
CA ASN A 162 5.75 -2.13 9.67
C ASN A 162 5.23 -1.06 8.69
N VAL A 163 5.20 -1.37 7.39
CA VAL A 163 4.63 -0.50 6.34
C VAL A 163 3.14 -0.28 6.58
N CYS A 164 2.35 -1.33 6.82
CA CYS A 164 0.93 -1.20 7.18
C CYS A 164 0.75 -0.37 8.45
N GLY A 165 1.60 -0.55 9.47
CA GLY A 165 1.59 0.26 10.68
C GLY A 165 1.81 1.75 10.43
N ILE A 166 2.64 2.12 9.44
CA ILE A 166 2.80 3.52 9.00
C ILE A 166 1.49 4.02 8.38
N ILE A 167 0.84 3.22 7.53
CA ILE A 167 -0.45 3.59 6.90
C ILE A 167 -1.53 3.80 7.95
N LEU A 168 -1.58 2.98 9.01
CA LEU A 168 -2.53 3.17 10.12
C LEU A 168 -2.33 4.50 10.86
N VAL A 169 -1.08 4.96 10.99
CA VAL A 169 -0.82 6.29 11.56
C VAL A 169 -1.29 7.38 10.60
N ILE A 170 -0.96 7.24 9.32
CA ILE A 170 -1.35 8.21 8.29
C ILE A 170 -2.87 8.33 8.19
N SER A 171 -3.60 7.21 8.20
CA SER A 171 -5.06 7.20 8.08
C SER A 171 -5.77 7.91 9.25
N ASN A 172 -5.17 7.90 10.45
CA ASN A 172 -5.66 8.64 11.61
C ASN A 172 -5.32 10.15 11.56
N MET A 173 -4.50 10.58 10.60
CA MET A 173 -4.09 11.97 10.40
C MET A 173 -4.71 12.59 9.14
N MET A 174 -5.47 11.80 8.37
CA MET A 174 -6.22 12.24 7.20
C MET A 174 -7.58 12.81 7.57
#